data_AF-A0A2S9FY63-F1
#
_entry.id   AF-A0A2S9FY63-F1
#
_cell.length_a   1.000
_cell.length_b   1.000
_cell.length_c   1.000
_cell.angle_alpha   90.00
_cell.angle_beta   90.00
_cell.angle_gamma   90.00
#
_symmetry.space_group_name_H-M   'P 1'
#
loop_
_entity.id
_entity.type
_entity.pdbx_description
1 polymer ?
#
loop_
_entity_poly.entity_id
_entity_poly.type
_entity_poly.pdbx_seq_one_letter_code
_entity_poly.pdbx_strand_id
1 'polypeptide(L)'
;AEVHIPAGDGNALTNAVREHFRSNDAEYVVSAQLCTNTTDMPPEDATVEWSEADSPYVPIATIHYPPQTAHSAALQRFGDDRLTF
;
A
#
# COMPACT_ATOMS: atom_id res chain seq x y z
N ALA A 1 -11.40 -4.13 -11.23
CA ALA A 1 -11.98 -3.09 -12.10
C ALA A 1 -10.83 -2.29 -12.71
N GLU A 2 -10.88 -1.99 -14.01
CA GLU A 2 -9.88 -1.13 -14.65
C GLU A 2 -10.12 0.32 -14.20
N VAL A 3 -9.08 0.98 -13.69
CA VAL A 3 -9.16 2.35 -13.20
C VAL A 3 -8.54 3.29 -14.23
N HIS A 4 -9.37 4.13 -14.85
CA HIS A 4 -8.90 5.13 -15.81
C HIS A 4 -8.26 6.32 -15.08
N ILE A 5 -7.00 6.64 -15.42
CA ILE A 5 -6.29 7.79 -14.86
C ILE A 5 -6.07 8.83 -15.98
N PRO A 6 -6.78 9.96 -15.96
CA PRO A 6 -6.62 10.99 -16.97
C PRO A 6 -5.28 11.72 -16.81
N ALA A 7 -4.58 11.97 -17.92
CA ALA A 7 -3.33 12.74 -17.91
C ALA A 7 -3.60 14.25 -17.73
N GLY A 8 -2.68 14.97 -17.09
CA GLY A 8 -2.69 16.44 -17.01
C GLY A 8 -3.43 17.05 -15.80
N ASP A 9 -4.05 16.23 -14.94
CA ASP A 9 -4.56 16.66 -13.62
C ASP A 9 -3.56 16.29 -12.53
N GLY A 10 -3.14 17.26 -11.72
CA GLY A 10 -2.24 17.06 -10.58
C GLY A 10 -2.82 16.12 -9.51
N ASN A 11 -4.14 15.88 -9.52
CA ASN A 11 -4.84 14.99 -8.60
C ASN A 11 -5.38 13.71 -9.27
N ALA A 12 -4.94 13.38 -10.49
CA ALA A 12 -5.51 12.29 -11.28
C ALA A 12 -5.54 10.94 -10.53
N LEU A 13 -4.45 10.57 -9.86
CA LEU A 13 -4.36 9.33 -9.07
C LEU A 13 -5.31 9.37 -7.86
N THR A 14 -5.33 10.48 -7.12
CA THR A 14 -6.21 10.65 -5.96
C THR A 14 -7.68 10.52 -6.37
N ASN A 15 -8.07 11.15 -7.48
CA ASN A 15 -9.43 11.09 -8.01
C ASN A 15 -9.80 9.67 -8.45
N ALA A 16 -8.87 8.97 -9.12
CA ALA A 16 -9.03 7.58 -9.53
C ALA A 16 -9.23 6.63 -8.34
N VAL A 17 -8.41 6.75 -7.29
CA VAL A 17 -8.53 5.95 -6.06
C VAL A 17 -9.85 6.25 -5.34
N ARG A 18 -10.22 7.53 -5.22
CA ARG A 18 -11.50 7.93 -4.61
C ARG A 18 -12.67 7.29 -5.33
N GLU A 19 -12.72 7.38 -6.66
CA GLU A 19 -13.83 6.84 -7.43
C GLU A 19 -13.89 5.32 -7.35
N HIS A 20 -12.73 4.64 -7.37
CA HIS A 20 -12.67 3.19 -7.20
C HIS A 20 -13.32 2.75 -5.88
N PHE A 21 -12.89 3.31 -4.74
CA PHE A 21 -13.37 2.88 -3.44
C PHE A 21 -14.82 3.27 -3.12
N ARG A 22 -15.48 4.12 -3.92
CA ARG A 22 -16.91 4.42 -3.71
C ARG A 22 -17.81 3.19 -3.83
N SER A 23 -17.42 2.24 -4.69
CA SER A 23 -18.26 1.09 -5.04
C SER A 23 -17.52 -0.24 -5.01
N ASN A 24 -16.21 -0.23 -4.77
CA ASN A 24 -15.37 -1.43 -4.76
C ASN A 24 -14.68 -1.57 -3.39
N ASP A 25 -14.50 -2.82 -2.97
CA ASP A 25 -13.62 -3.20 -1.88
C ASP A 25 -12.17 -3.40 -2.38
N ALA A 26 -11.24 -3.56 -1.44
CA ALA A 26 -9.91 -4.07 -1.72
C ALA A 26 -9.43 -4.98 -0.59
N GLU A 27 -8.71 -6.03 -0.97
CA GLU A 27 -8.00 -6.91 -0.03
C GLU A 27 -6.51 -6.85 -0.31
N TYR A 28 -5.72 -6.70 0.76
CA TYR A 28 -4.26 -6.73 0.70
C TYR A 28 -3.74 -7.81 1.64
N VAL A 29 -2.96 -8.75 1.12
CA VAL A 29 -2.23 -9.70 1.95
C VAL A 29 -0.94 -9.05 2.43
N VAL A 30 -0.84 -8.84 3.74
CA VAL A 30 0.40 -8.41 4.38
C VAL A 30 1.25 -9.64 4.58
N SER A 31 2.46 -9.61 4.01
CA SER A 31 3.45 -10.68 4.10
C SER A 31 4.78 -10.13 4.59
N ALA A 32 5.66 -11.01 5.10
CA ALA A 32 7.04 -10.67 5.38
C ALA A 32 7.99 -11.72 4.82
N GLN A 33 9.22 -11.29 4.53
CA GLN A 33 10.35 -12.18 4.26
C GLN A 33 11.13 -12.39 5.56
N LEU A 34 11.57 -13.62 5.83
CA LEU A 34 12.40 -13.95 6.98
C LEU A 34 13.88 -13.76 6.62
N CYS A 35 14.61 -12.94 7.37
CA CYS A 35 16.05 -12.78 7.19
C CYS A 35 16.79 -14.06 7.63
N THR A 36 17.22 -14.88 6.67
CA THR A 36 17.93 -16.15 6.93
C THR A 36 19.45 -16.00 6.83
N ASN A 37 19.94 -15.02 6.06
CA ASN A 37 21.37 -14.68 5.94
C ASN A 37 21.58 -13.17 5.82
N THR A 38 22.11 -12.53 6.86
CA THR A 38 22.34 -11.07 6.89
C THR A 38 23.38 -10.56 5.90
N THR A 39 24.24 -11.42 5.35
CA THR A 39 25.21 -11.00 4.31
C THR A 39 24.52 -10.74 2.98
N ASP A 40 23.57 -11.61 2.61
CA ASP A 40 22.83 -11.49 1.34
C ASP A 40 21.52 -10.70 1.52
N MET A 41 21.02 -10.62 2.75
CA MET A 41 19.79 -9.94 3.16
C MET A 41 20.06 -8.89 4.25
N PRO A 42 20.82 -7.82 3.96
CA PRO A 42 21.14 -6.79 4.95
C PRO A 42 19.89 -5.94 5.28
N PRO A 43 19.28 -6.02 6.48
CA PRO A 43 18.09 -5.24 6.82
C PRO A 43 18.33 -3.73 6.90
N GLU A 44 19.58 -3.29 7.06
CA GLU A 44 19.98 -1.89 7.10
C GLU A 44 20.20 -1.27 5.71
N ASP A 45 20.32 -2.07 4.64
CA ASP A 45 20.55 -1.60 3.28
C ASP A 45 19.33 -1.88 2.40
N ALA A 46 18.44 -0.89 2.33
CA ALA A 46 17.22 -0.95 1.53
C ALA A 46 17.47 -0.90 0.01
N THR A 47 18.72 -0.81 -0.46
CA THR A 47 19.04 -0.88 -1.90
C THR A 47 19.19 -2.32 -2.41
N VAL A 48 19.27 -3.30 -1.49
CA VAL A 48 19.43 -4.72 -1.81
C VAL A 48 18.08 -5.43 -1.76
N GLU A 49 17.66 -5.96 -2.91
CA GLU A 49 16.46 -6.81 -3.00
C GLU A 49 16.76 -8.23 -2.48
N TRP A 50 15.89 -8.75 -1.61
CA TRP A 50 16.04 -10.10 -1.06
C TRP A 50 15.39 -11.13 -2.00
N SER A 51 16.17 -12.15 -2.38
CA SER A 51 15.73 -13.27 -3.21
C SER A 51 14.48 -13.96 -2.65
N GLU A 52 13.38 -13.99 -3.41
CA GLU A 52 12.17 -14.74 -3.05
C GLU A 52 12.37 -16.26 -2.98
N ALA A 53 13.40 -16.79 -3.66
CA ALA A 53 13.72 -18.22 -3.59
C ALA A 53 14.32 -18.61 -2.23
N ASP A 54 15.13 -17.72 -1.65
CA ASP A 54 15.82 -17.94 -0.37
C ASP A 54 15.02 -17.41 0.81
N SER A 55 14.17 -16.41 0.59
CA SER A 55 13.23 -15.85 1.56
C SER A 55 11.89 -15.53 0.88
N PRO A 56 10.96 -16.50 0.78
CA PRO A 56 9.66 -16.24 0.18
C PRO A 56 8.81 -15.33 1.08
N TYR A 57 7.87 -14.61 0.47
CA TYR A 57 6.85 -13.87 1.21
C TYR A 57 5.95 -14.83 1.99
N VAL A 58 5.98 -14.73 3.32
CA VAL A 58 5.11 -15.48 4.22
C VAL A 58 3.90 -14.60 4.59
N PRO A 59 2.67 -14.99 4.23
CA PRO A 59 1.46 -14.25 4.62
C PRO A 59 1.30 -14.18 6.14
N ILE A 60 1.01 -12.99 6.66
CA ILE A 60 0.81 -12.71 8.09
C ILE A 60 -0.63 -12.30 8.37
N ALA A 61 -1.22 -11.49 7.49
CA ALA A 61 -2.58 -10.99 7.66
C ALA A 61 -3.21 -10.61 6.32
N THR A 62 -4.53 -10.44 6.31
CA THR A 62 -5.26 -9.78 5.23
C THR A 62 -5.90 -8.51 5.76
N ILE A 63 -5.62 -7.39 5.10
CA ILE A 63 -6.31 -6.12 5.33
C ILE A 63 -7.44 -6.02 4.32
N HIS A 64 -8.68 -5.88 4.81
CA HIS A 64 -9.86 -5.68 3.98
C HIS A 64 -10.36 -4.24 4.13
N TYR A 65 -10.43 -3.54 3.00
CA TYR A 65 -11.02 -2.22 2.88
C TYR A 65 -12.38 -2.33 2.21
N PRO A 66 -13.50 -2.12 2.93
CA PRO A 66 -14.80 -2.09 2.30
C PRO A 66 -14.98 -0.83 1.43
N PRO A 67 -16.04 -0.77 0.60
CA PRO A 67 -16.40 0.45 -0.11
C PRO A 67 -16.55 1.63 0.86
N GLN A 68 -15.89 2.74 0.55
CA GLN A 68 -15.74 3.89 1.44
C GLN A 68 -15.47 5.19 0.68
N THR A 69 -15.67 6.31 1.36
CA THR A 69 -15.23 7.63 0.86
C THR A 69 -13.76 7.85 1.19
N ALA A 70 -12.86 7.43 0.29
CA ALA A 70 -11.43 7.65 0.45
C ALA A 70 -11.08 9.15 0.42
N HIS A 71 -10.02 9.53 1.14
CA HIS A 71 -9.40 10.87 1.07
C HIS A 71 -10.41 12.04 1.28
N SER A 72 -11.41 11.87 2.13
CA SER A 72 -12.33 12.95 2.52
C SER A 72 -11.57 14.12 3.19
N ALA A 73 -12.20 15.30 3.28
CA ALA A 73 -11.59 16.44 3.97
C ALA A 73 -11.29 16.14 5.45
N ALA A 74 -12.10 15.30 6.10
CA ALA A 74 -11.86 14.87 7.47
C ALA A 74 -10.65 13.93 7.58
N LEU A 75 -10.49 12.98 6.64
CA LEU A 75 -9.34 12.08 6.60
C LEU A 75 -8.03 12.83 6.32
N GLN A 76 -8.07 13.85 5.44
CA GLN A 76 -6.90 14.70 5.18
C GLN A 76 -6.45 15.43 6.45
N ARG A 77 -7.36 16.13 7.14
CA ARG A 77 -7.05 16.81 8.40
C ARG A 77 -6.52 15.84 9.46
N PHE A 78 -7.11 14.66 9.56
CA PHE A 78 -6.61 13.64 10.48
C PHE A 78 -5.18 13.20 10.11
N GLY A 79 -4.91 12.98 8.83
CA GLY A 79 -3.56 12.67 8.32
C GLY A 79 -2.55 13.76 8.68
N ASP A 80 -2.89 15.01 8.38
CA ASP A 80 -2.00 16.17 8.55
C ASP A 80 -1.77 16.53 10.03
N ASP A 81 -2.81 16.49 10.86
CA ASP A 81 -2.77 17.03 12.22
C ASP A 81 -2.56 15.96 13.31
N ARG A 82 -2.80 14.67 13.02
CA ARG A 82 -2.89 13.61 14.05
C ARG A 82 -2.06 12.37 13.77
N LEU A 83 -1.77 12.05 12.51
CA LEU A 83 -0.99 10.87 12.16
C LEU A 83 0.51 11.17 12.34
N THR A 84 1.25 10.25 12.95
CA THR A 84 2.71 10.34 13.10
C THR A 84 3.29 8.94 12.88
N PHE A 85 4.41 8.85 12.16
CA PHE A 85 5.11 7.62 11.80
C PHE A 85 6.61 7.76 12.06
#